data_AF-A0A263DXU1-F1
#
_entry.id   AF-A0A263DXU1-F1
#
_cell.length_a   1.000
_cell.length_b   1.000
_cell.length_c   1.000
_cell.angle_alpha   90.00
_cell.angle_beta   90.00
_cell.angle_gamma   90.00
#
_symmetry.space_group_name_H-M   'P 1'
#
loop_
_entity.id
_entity.type
_entity.pdbx_description
1 polymer ?
#
loop_
_entity_poly.entity_id
_entity_poly.type
_entity_poly.pdbx_seq_one_letter_code
_entity_poly.pdbx_strand_id
1 'polypeptide(L)'
;MVHMVAVPEASVSEPVVVAATGRFAVPPSARAVAITVHAAELLYPGSDLVRLVGGFPEAEILVVADRHGHGHGDPDDDDLDRAGQELRADVARLGLSDLRLHRLGLPDPLPADADEDLVAALSELIGFDPEPGVYCLAPAPEPGDPARAAVNRAAERVAQVYGIPLLRYHCPQLAAAGRR
;
A
#
# COMPACT_ATOMS: atom_id res chain seq x y z
N MET A 1 -31.08 -8.08 -45.48
CA MET A 1 -31.72 -7.62 -44.23
C MET A 1 -30.77 -8.00 -43.10
N VAL A 2 -29.95 -7.05 -42.63
CA VAL A 2 -28.97 -7.27 -41.54
C VAL A 2 -29.42 -6.38 -40.39
N HIS A 3 -29.86 -6.99 -39.29
CA HIS A 3 -30.25 -6.28 -38.08
C HIS A 3 -28.99 -5.96 -37.28
N MET A 4 -28.70 -4.67 -37.10
CA MET A 4 -27.66 -4.18 -36.21
C MET A 4 -28.23 -4.17 -34.78
N VAL A 5 -27.69 -5.02 -33.92
CA VAL A 5 -28.05 -5.08 -32.49
C VAL A 5 -27.15 -4.07 -31.75
N ALA A 6 -27.77 -3.06 -31.15
CA ALA A 6 -27.08 -2.11 -30.28
C ALA A 6 -26.68 -2.81 -28.98
N VAL A 7 -25.39 -2.77 -28.66
CA VAL A 7 -24.84 -3.22 -27.38
C VAL A 7 -25.07 -2.08 -26.38
N PRO A 8 -25.68 -2.32 -25.19
CA PRO A 8 -25.82 -1.27 -24.20
C PRO A 8 -24.46 -0.96 -23.57
N GLU A 9 -24.12 0.32 -23.50
CA GLU A 9 -22.90 0.79 -22.84
C GLU A 9 -22.99 0.50 -21.33
N ALA A 10 -22.00 -0.22 -20.81
CA ALA A 10 -21.87 -0.48 -19.39
C ALA A 10 -21.57 0.85 -18.66
N SER A 11 -22.39 1.19 -17.67
CA SER A 11 -22.10 2.28 -16.73
C SER A 11 -20.76 2.03 -16.06
N VAL A 12 -19.84 2.97 -16.24
CA VAL A 12 -18.57 3.00 -15.52
C VAL A 12 -18.89 3.43 -14.09
N SER A 13 -18.86 2.49 -13.14
CA SER A 13 -19.01 2.78 -11.71
C SER A 13 -17.88 3.71 -11.27
N GLU A 14 -18.22 4.85 -10.68
CA GLU A 14 -17.25 5.77 -10.10
C GLU A 14 -16.50 5.11 -8.92
N PRO A 15 -15.19 5.36 -8.76
CA PRO A 15 -14.42 4.78 -7.66
C PRO A 15 -14.91 5.34 -6.32
N VAL A 16 -15.38 4.46 -5.44
CA VAL A 16 -15.79 4.82 -4.09
C VAL A 16 -14.54 4.99 -3.22
N VAL A 17 -14.10 6.23 -3.02
CA VAL A 17 -13.09 6.57 -2.01
C VAL A 17 -13.79 6.69 -0.67
N VAL A 18 -13.57 5.74 0.24
CA VAL A 18 -14.13 5.83 1.60
C VAL A 18 -13.03 6.17 2.61
N ALA A 19 -13.19 7.29 3.29
CA ALA A 19 -12.42 7.58 4.50
C ALA A 19 -12.75 6.51 5.55
N ALA A 20 -11.77 5.70 5.94
CA ALA A 20 -12.03 4.52 6.74
C ALA A 20 -12.15 4.84 8.24
N THR A 21 -13.14 5.64 8.62
CA THR A 21 -13.40 6.01 10.02
C THR A 21 -14.33 5.03 10.75
N GLY A 22 -14.70 3.90 10.14
CA GLY A 22 -15.68 2.94 10.68
C GLY A 22 -15.31 1.46 10.45
N ARG A 23 -16.00 0.56 11.17
CA ARG A 23 -15.95 -0.89 10.92
C ARG A 23 -16.67 -1.18 9.60
N PHE A 24 -15.92 -1.41 8.54
CA PHE A 24 -16.48 -1.96 7.31
C PHE A 24 -16.84 -3.43 7.54
N ALA A 25 -18.00 -3.86 7.05
CA ALA A 25 -18.30 -5.28 6.99
C ALA A 25 -17.45 -5.89 5.88
N VAL A 26 -16.24 -6.31 6.23
CA VAL A 26 -15.29 -6.96 5.32
C VAL A 26 -15.84 -8.36 5.02
N PRO A 27 -16.08 -8.73 3.75
CA PRO A 27 -16.47 -10.08 3.40
C PRO A 27 -15.44 -11.10 3.91
N PRO A 28 -15.85 -12.32 4.29
CA PRO A 28 -14.94 -13.34 4.81
C PRO A 28 -13.90 -13.83 3.78
N SER A 29 -14.07 -13.49 2.49
CA SER A 29 -13.12 -13.76 1.41
C SER A 29 -12.32 -12.53 0.97
N ALA A 30 -12.42 -11.42 1.71
CA ALA A 30 -11.77 -10.19 1.30
C ALA A 30 -10.27 -10.20 1.62
N ARG A 31 -9.50 -9.54 0.75
CA ARG A 31 -8.05 -9.37 0.91
C ARG A 31 -7.69 -7.89 0.83
N ALA A 32 -6.75 -7.49 1.67
CA ALA A 32 -6.18 -6.15 1.68
C ALA A 32 -4.83 -6.14 0.94
N VAL A 33 -4.64 -5.21 0.01
CA VAL A 33 -3.33 -4.85 -0.52
C VAL A 33 -3.05 -3.42 -0.12
N ALA A 34 -2.12 -3.23 0.81
CA ALA A 34 -1.77 -1.94 1.35
C ALA A 34 -0.40 -1.47 0.84
N ILE A 35 -0.25 -0.16 0.68
CA ILE A 35 1.03 0.47 0.37
C ILE A 35 1.37 1.51 1.43
N THR A 36 2.64 1.55 1.83
CA THR A 36 3.18 2.52 2.80
C THR A 36 4.53 3.05 2.32
N VAL A 37 4.85 4.31 2.63
CA VAL A 37 6.15 4.87 2.24
C VAL A 37 7.24 4.18 3.06
N HIS A 38 7.06 4.10 4.38
CA HIS A 38 8.04 3.49 5.28
C HIS A 38 7.45 2.41 6.16
N ALA A 39 8.28 1.43 6.54
CA ALA A 39 7.94 0.43 7.54
C ALA A 39 7.62 1.03 8.92
N ALA A 40 8.16 2.21 9.24
CA ALA A 40 7.88 2.90 10.51
C ALA A 40 6.38 3.20 10.71
N GLU A 41 5.60 3.36 9.63
CA GLU A 41 4.16 3.59 9.68
C GLU A 41 3.39 2.34 10.16
N LEU A 42 3.94 1.15 9.87
CA LEU A 42 3.41 -0.13 10.33
C LEU A 42 3.80 -0.40 11.80
N LEU A 43 5.05 -0.12 12.15
CA LEU A 43 5.61 -0.45 13.47
C LEU A 43 5.24 0.56 14.57
N TYR A 44 4.59 1.67 14.21
CA TYR A 44 4.16 2.66 15.18
C TYR A 44 3.11 2.09 16.15
N PRO A 45 3.25 2.28 17.48
CA PRO A 45 2.24 1.85 18.44
C PRO A 45 0.87 2.47 18.16
N GLY A 46 -0.15 1.64 17.96
CA GLY A 46 -1.49 2.10 17.58
C GLY A 46 -1.61 2.51 16.11
N SER A 47 -0.74 1.99 15.23
CA SER A 47 -0.81 2.18 13.79
C SER A 47 -2.21 1.89 13.25
N ASP A 48 -2.78 2.88 12.55
CA ASP A 48 -4.08 2.73 11.90
C ASP A 48 -4.02 1.71 10.77
N LEU A 49 -2.85 1.63 10.09
CA LEU A 49 -2.59 0.61 9.09
C LEU A 49 -2.74 -0.79 9.69
N VAL A 50 -2.07 -1.07 10.82
CA VAL A 50 -2.19 -2.37 11.55
C VAL A 50 -3.64 -2.65 11.91
N ARG A 51 -4.35 -1.66 12.44
CA ARG A 51 -5.77 -1.78 12.82
C ARG A 51 -6.65 -2.15 11.64
N LEU A 52 -6.41 -1.53 10.48
CA LEU A 52 -7.20 -1.77 9.27
C LEU A 52 -6.87 -3.12 8.63
N VAL A 53 -5.59 -3.46 8.44
CA VAL A 53 -5.22 -4.76 7.86
C VAL A 53 -5.63 -5.94 8.73
N GLY A 54 -5.62 -5.78 10.07
CA GLY A 54 -6.11 -6.80 10.99
C GLY A 54 -7.62 -7.06 10.92
N GLY A 55 -8.37 -6.24 10.17
CA GLY A 55 -9.78 -6.48 9.84
C GLY A 55 -9.98 -7.40 8.64
N PHE A 56 -8.92 -7.75 7.90
CA PHE A 56 -8.97 -8.61 6.73
C PHE A 56 -8.45 -10.03 7.05
N PRO A 57 -9.08 -11.07 6.48
CA PRO A 57 -8.56 -12.44 6.51
C PRO A 57 -7.14 -12.56 5.96
N GLU A 58 -6.85 -11.86 4.86
CA GLU A 58 -5.55 -11.86 4.20
C GLU A 58 -5.10 -10.43 3.93
N ALA A 59 -3.83 -10.14 4.18
CA ALA A 59 -3.26 -8.82 3.93
C ALA A 59 -1.86 -8.91 3.32
N GLU A 60 -1.58 -8.03 2.37
CA GLU A 60 -0.25 -7.82 1.81
C GLU A 60 0.12 -6.35 1.94
N ILE A 61 1.32 -6.07 2.42
CA ILE A 61 1.82 -4.70 2.58
C ILE A 61 3.05 -4.52 1.71
N LEU A 62 3.00 -3.55 0.81
CA LEU A 62 4.13 -3.03 0.06
C LEU A 62 4.76 -1.85 0.80
N VAL A 63 6.00 -2.04 1.28
CA VAL A 63 6.85 -0.96 1.79
C VAL A 63 7.67 -0.42 0.63
N VAL A 64 7.49 0.87 0.32
CA VAL A 64 8.09 1.47 -0.86
C VAL A 64 9.58 1.76 -0.63
N ALA A 65 9.87 2.57 0.37
CA ALA A 65 11.20 3.11 0.59
C ALA A 65 11.95 2.32 1.65
N ASP A 66 13.18 1.97 1.33
CA ASP A 66 14.13 1.50 2.33
C ASP A 66 14.81 2.69 2.99
N ARG A 67 14.70 2.79 4.31
CA ARG A 67 15.52 3.75 5.06
C ARG A 67 16.97 3.29 4.93
N HIS A 68 17.74 4.00 4.12
CA HIS A 68 19.17 3.80 4.07
C HIS A 68 19.71 4.22 5.44
N GLY A 69 20.27 3.26 6.18
CA GLY A 69 21.01 3.58 7.39
C GLY A 69 22.10 4.60 7.05
N HIS A 70 22.42 5.51 7.96
CA HIS A 70 23.47 6.53 7.77
C HIS A 70 24.90 5.93 7.72
N GLY A 71 25.09 4.72 7.19
CA GLY A 71 26.39 4.15 6.88
C GLY A 71 26.95 4.82 5.63
N HIS A 72 28.18 5.32 5.69
CA HIS A 72 28.92 5.75 4.52
C HIS A 72 29.25 4.54 3.63
N GLY A 73 28.31 4.13 2.78
CA GLY A 73 28.49 3.05 1.82
C GLY A 73 27.18 2.70 1.11
N ASP A 74 27.28 2.28 -0.14
CA ASP A 74 26.20 1.56 -0.81
C ASP A 74 26.02 0.24 -0.03
N PRO A 75 24.83 -0.05 0.55
CA PRO A 75 24.62 -1.29 1.28
C PRO A 75 24.90 -2.48 0.33
N ASP A 76 25.68 -3.45 0.81
CA ASP A 76 25.82 -4.69 0.06
C ASP A 76 24.56 -5.56 0.18
N ASP A 77 24.46 -6.59 -0.66
CA ASP A 77 23.29 -7.48 -0.70
C ASP A 77 23.01 -8.13 0.67
N ASP A 78 24.06 -8.46 1.44
CA ASP A 78 23.95 -9.09 2.76
C ASP A 78 23.33 -8.14 3.80
N ASP A 79 23.63 -6.84 3.73
CA ASP A 79 23.04 -5.82 4.58
C ASP A 79 21.54 -5.60 4.27
N LEU A 80 21.15 -5.61 2.99
CA LEU A 80 19.75 -5.50 2.57
C LEU A 80 18.90 -6.69 3.02
N ASP A 81 19.47 -7.89 2.94
CA ASP A 81 18.85 -9.14 3.39
C ASP A 81 18.65 -9.13 4.91
N ARG A 82 19.66 -8.68 5.67
CA ARG A 82 19.57 -8.57 7.13
C ARG A 82 18.50 -7.59 7.57
N ALA A 83 18.47 -6.39 6.97
CA ALA A 83 17.44 -5.39 7.25
C ALA A 83 16.04 -5.94 6.93
N GLY A 84 15.91 -6.73 5.86
CA GLY A 84 14.67 -7.41 5.50
C GLY A 84 14.24 -8.49 6.49
N GLN A 85 15.19 -9.22 7.07
CA GLN A 85 14.91 -10.23 8.11
C GLN A 85 14.49 -9.58 9.42
N GLU A 86 15.17 -8.52 9.86
CA GLU A 86 14.83 -7.73 11.04
C GLU A 86 13.42 -7.15 10.93
N LEU A 87 13.09 -6.54 9.78
CA LEU A 87 11.76 -6.01 9.55
C LEU A 87 10.69 -7.11 9.61
N ARG A 88 10.92 -8.28 9.01
CA ARG A 88 9.97 -9.39 9.09
C ARG A 88 9.78 -9.90 10.52
N ALA A 89 10.85 -9.95 11.32
CA ALA A 89 10.76 -10.31 12.73
C ALA A 89 9.93 -9.29 13.52
N ASP A 90 10.10 -7.99 13.24
CA ASP A 90 9.33 -6.91 13.86
C ASP A 90 7.84 -6.97 13.49
N VAL A 91 7.54 -7.22 12.21
CA VAL A 91 6.17 -7.42 11.74
C VAL A 91 5.53 -8.66 12.34
N ALA A 92 6.27 -9.77 12.49
CA ALA A 92 5.75 -10.98 13.12
C ALA A 92 5.30 -10.74 14.58
N ARG A 93 5.95 -9.80 15.29
CA ARG A 93 5.56 -9.40 16.66
C ARG A 93 4.22 -8.66 16.73
N LEU A 94 3.66 -8.23 15.60
CA LEU A 94 2.33 -7.62 15.52
C LEU A 94 1.19 -8.65 15.65
N GLY A 95 1.48 -9.95 15.49
CA GLY A 95 0.50 -11.03 15.68
C GLY A 95 -0.57 -11.11 14.58
N LEU A 96 -0.26 -10.66 13.37
CA LEU A 96 -1.15 -10.74 12.21
C LEU A 96 -0.91 -12.06 11.47
N SER A 97 -1.88 -12.97 11.52
CA SER A 97 -1.72 -14.39 11.15
C SER A 97 -1.43 -14.63 9.67
N ASP A 98 -1.94 -13.78 8.77
CA ASP A 98 -1.87 -13.94 7.32
C ASP A 98 -1.43 -12.63 6.62
N LEU A 99 -0.47 -11.95 7.24
CA LEU A 99 0.17 -10.77 6.67
C LEU A 99 1.43 -11.14 5.87
N ARG A 100 1.48 -10.76 4.59
CA ARG A 100 2.71 -10.81 3.78
C ARG A 100 3.30 -9.42 3.62
N LEU A 101 4.62 -9.34 3.69
CA LEU A 101 5.37 -8.09 3.58
C LEU A 101 6.23 -8.12 2.33
N HIS A 102 6.09 -7.09 1.51
CA HIS A 102 6.81 -6.86 0.27
C HIS A 102 7.61 -5.56 0.40
N ARG A 103 8.81 -5.52 -0.18
CA ARG A 103 9.65 -4.33 -0.24
C ARG A 103 9.91 -4.00 -1.70
N LEU A 104 9.69 -2.75 -2.09
CA LEU A 104 10.05 -2.28 -3.42
C LEU A 104 11.53 -1.86 -3.47
N GLY A 105 12.08 -1.41 -2.34
CA GLY A 105 13.50 -1.07 -2.23
C GLY A 105 13.88 0.25 -2.90
N LEU A 106 12.93 1.18 -3.06
CA LEU A 106 13.24 2.50 -3.61
C LEU A 106 14.07 3.33 -2.60
N PRO A 107 14.92 4.23 -3.09
CA PRO A 107 15.68 5.13 -2.22
C PRO A 107 14.76 6.12 -1.50
N ASP A 108 15.25 6.65 -0.38
CA ASP A 108 14.61 7.71 0.40
C ASP A 108 15.47 8.98 0.34
N PRO A 109 15.00 10.10 -0.26
CA PRO A 109 13.66 10.33 -0.81
C PRO A 109 13.38 9.59 -2.12
N LEU A 110 12.09 9.36 -2.41
CA LEU A 110 11.66 8.68 -3.63
C LEU A 110 12.12 9.42 -4.90
N PRO A 111 12.52 8.69 -5.96
CA PRO A 111 12.78 9.26 -7.28
C PRO A 111 11.55 9.97 -7.85
N ALA A 112 11.78 10.97 -8.70
CA ALA A 112 10.69 11.76 -9.31
C ALA A 112 9.81 10.93 -10.27
N ASP A 113 10.34 9.84 -10.81
CA ASP A 113 9.74 8.89 -11.74
C ASP A 113 9.25 7.60 -11.07
N ALA A 114 9.25 7.54 -9.73
CA ALA A 114 8.80 6.36 -8.97
C ALA A 114 7.35 5.93 -9.26
N ASP A 115 6.51 6.82 -9.80
CA ASP A 115 5.10 6.55 -10.08
C ASP A 115 4.89 5.27 -10.93
N GLU A 116 5.75 5.00 -11.92
CA GLU A 116 5.62 3.80 -12.77
C GLU A 116 5.94 2.51 -12.00
N ASP A 117 7.02 2.51 -11.23
CA ASP A 117 7.41 1.36 -10.40
C ASP A 117 6.37 1.06 -9.31
N LEU A 118 5.81 2.11 -8.70
CA LEU A 118 4.76 1.98 -7.69
C LEU A 118 3.49 1.34 -8.28
N VAL A 119 3.08 1.79 -9.47
CA VAL A 119 1.92 1.23 -10.17
C VAL A 119 2.18 -0.22 -10.57
N ALA A 120 3.37 -0.52 -11.11
CA ALA A 120 3.75 -1.87 -11.50
C ALA A 120 3.72 -2.83 -10.30
N ALA A 121 4.36 -2.45 -9.19
CA ALA A 121 4.40 -3.27 -7.98
C ALA A 121 3.02 -3.48 -7.35
N LEU A 122 2.20 -2.44 -7.25
CA LEU A 122 0.82 -2.58 -6.77
C LEU A 122 -0.02 -3.49 -7.67
N SER A 123 0.13 -3.33 -8.99
CA SER A 123 -0.58 -4.14 -9.99
C SER A 123 -0.20 -5.62 -9.89
N GLU A 124 1.08 -5.91 -9.65
CA GLU A 124 1.55 -7.28 -9.41
C GLU A 124 0.89 -7.91 -8.18
N LEU A 125 0.83 -7.19 -7.06
CA LEU A 125 0.20 -7.70 -5.83
C LEU A 125 -1.31 -7.85 -5.96
N ILE A 126 -1.99 -6.94 -6.65
CA ILE A 126 -3.43 -7.04 -6.87
C ILE A 126 -3.77 -8.19 -7.82
N GLY A 127 -2.93 -8.43 -8.81
CA GLY A 127 -3.15 -9.43 -9.85
C GLY A 127 -4.03 -8.90 -10.99
N PHE A 128 -3.95 -9.56 -12.14
CA PHE A 128 -4.79 -9.25 -13.30
C PHE A 128 -6.21 -9.78 -13.08
N ASP A 129 -7.23 -8.93 -13.28
CA ASP A 129 -8.65 -9.25 -13.05
C ASP A 129 -8.91 -9.78 -11.62
N PRO A 130 -8.69 -8.94 -10.58
CA PRO A 130 -8.79 -9.38 -9.20
C PRO A 130 -10.21 -9.86 -8.87
N GLU A 131 -10.29 -10.95 -8.09
CA GLU A 131 -11.58 -11.45 -7.61
C GLU A 131 -12.33 -10.39 -6.79
N PRO A 132 -13.68 -10.44 -6.73
CA PRO A 132 -14.45 -9.56 -5.86
C PRO A 132 -13.99 -9.65 -4.41
N GLY A 133 -13.72 -8.50 -3.78
CA GLY A 133 -13.30 -8.43 -2.38
C GLY A 133 -11.83 -8.05 -2.15
N VAL A 134 -11.08 -7.67 -3.19
CA VAL A 134 -9.77 -7.02 -3.03
C VAL A 134 -9.96 -5.54 -2.69
N TYR A 135 -9.28 -5.06 -1.66
CA TYR A 135 -9.25 -3.66 -1.24
C TYR A 135 -7.85 -3.10 -1.35
N CYS A 136 -7.70 -1.93 -1.96
CA CYS A 136 -6.46 -1.17 -1.91
C CYS A 136 -6.47 -0.28 -0.66
N LEU A 137 -5.38 -0.29 0.11
CA LEU A 137 -5.20 0.63 1.23
C LEU A 137 -3.99 1.53 0.97
N ALA A 138 -4.18 2.82 1.16
CA ALA A 138 -3.13 3.81 0.99
C ALA A 138 -3.20 4.86 2.11
N PRO A 139 -2.08 5.51 2.43
CA PRO A 139 -2.08 6.58 3.40
C PRO A 139 -3.06 7.68 2.99
N ALA A 140 -3.67 8.34 3.97
CA ALA A 140 -4.36 9.61 3.74
C ALA A 140 -3.37 10.63 3.14
N PRO A 141 -3.80 11.49 2.20
CA PRO A 141 -2.95 12.55 1.66
C PRO A 141 -2.44 13.50 2.76
N GLU A 142 -1.16 13.87 2.72
CA GLU A 142 -0.57 14.91 3.58
C GLU A 142 0.02 16.01 2.68
N PRO A 143 -0.43 17.27 2.81
CA PRO A 143 0.16 18.38 2.07
C PRO A 143 1.64 18.56 2.42
N GLY A 144 2.50 18.63 1.38
CA GLY A 144 3.94 18.84 1.55
C GLY A 144 4.77 17.56 1.71
N ASP A 145 4.16 16.38 1.63
CA ASP A 145 4.85 15.08 1.59
C ASP A 145 4.85 14.54 0.14
N PRO A 146 5.94 14.73 -0.64
CA PRO A 146 5.99 14.30 -2.04
C PRO A 146 5.98 12.77 -2.20
N ALA A 147 6.58 12.04 -1.26
CA ALA A 147 6.61 10.58 -1.30
C ALA A 147 5.19 10.01 -1.11
N ARG A 148 4.45 10.57 -0.16
CA ARG A 148 3.04 10.23 0.06
C ARG A 148 2.19 10.64 -1.13
N ALA A 149 2.45 11.79 -1.75
CA ALA A 149 1.75 12.19 -2.97
C ALA A 149 1.95 11.17 -4.12
N ALA A 150 3.16 10.66 -4.31
CA ALA A 150 3.45 9.61 -5.31
C ALA A 150 2.68 8.31 -5.01
N VAL A 151 2.76 7.81 -3.77
CA VAL A 151 2.01 6.62 -3.33
C VAL A 151 0.49 6.80 -3.51
N ASN A 152 -0.03 7.98 -3.20
CA ASN A 152 -1.45 8.29 -3.36
C ASN A 152 -1.88 8.23 -4.84
N ARG A 153 -1.11 8.84 -5.75
CA ARG A 153 -1.39 8.80 -7.19
C ARG A 153 -1.36 7.37 -7.74
N ALA A 154 -0.36 6.58 -7.32
CA ALA A 154 -0.25 5.19 -7.74
C ALA A 154 -1.45 4.35 -7.28
N ALA A 155 -1.82 4.46 -6.00
CA ALA A 155 -2.96 3.74 -5.42
C ALA A 155 -4.30 4.14 -6.07
N GLU A 156 -4.52 5.44 -6.31
CA GLU A 156 -5.71 5.94 -7.02
C GLU A 156 -5.80 5.37 -8.43
N ARG A 157 -4.70 5.44 -9.18
CA ARG A 157 -4.65 4.93 -10.56
C ARG A 157 -4.94 3.43 -10.60
N VAL A 158 -4.31 2.65 -9.73
CA VAL A 158 -4.52 1.20 -9.64
C VAL A 158 -5.96 0.87 -9.23
N ALA A 159 -6.48 1.51 -8.18
CA ALA A 159 -7.86 1.30 -7.75
C ALA A 159 -8.88 1.62 -8.86
N GLN A 160 -8.64 2.69 -9.62
CA GLN A 160 -9.47 3.06 -10.77
C GLN A 160 -9.38 2.04 -11.90
N VAL A 161 -8.18 1.58 -12.26
CA VAL A 161 -7.96 0.63 -13.36
C VAL A 161 -8.59 -0.73 -13.06
N TYR A 162 -8.44 -1.23 -11.84
CA TYR A 162 -8.96 -2.53 -11.43
C TYR A 162 -10.39 -2.49 -10.88
N GLY A 163 -10.99 -1.30 -10.73
CA GLY A 163 -12.34 -1.14 -10.19
C GLY A 163 -12.50 -1.60 -8.74
N ILE A 164 -11.43 -1.54 -7.94
CA ILE A 164 -11.41 -2.00 -6.54
C ILE A 164 -11.57 -0.82 -5.56
N PRO A 165 -12.15 -1.04 -4.36
CA PRO A 165 -12.27 0.01 -3.35
C PRO A 165 -10.91 0.49 -2.84
N LEU A 166 -10.78 1.81 -2.65
CA LEU A 166 -9.61 2.45 -2.04
C LEU A 166 -9.97 2.97 -0.65
N LEU A 167 -9.32 2.39 0.37
CA LEU A 167 -9.45 2.80 1.76
C LEU A 167 -8.24 3.64 2.18
N ARG A 168 -8.50 4.69 2.95
CA ARG A 168 -7.47 5.58 3.48
C ARG A 168 -7.22 5.32 4.95
N TYR A 169 -5.96 5.12 5.32
CA TYR A 169 -5.53 5.02 6.71
C TYR A 169 -4.82 6.29 7.17
N HIS A 170 -4.98 6.61 8.45
CA HIS A 170 -4.30 7.74 9.06
C HIS A 170 -2.88 7.36 9.42
N CYS A 171 -1.93 8.17 8.97
CA CYS A 171 -0.56 8.02 9.40
C CYS A 171 -0.32 8.90 10.62
N PRO A 172 0.29 8.36 11.68
CA PRO A 172 0.76 9.20 12.77
C PRO A 172 1.78 10.16 12.17
N GLN A 173 1.74 11.43 12.60
CA GLN A 173 2.78 12.38 12.23
C GLN A 173 4.09 11.86 12.83
N LEU A 174 4.89 11.19 11.99
CA LEU A 174 6.19 10.68 12.40
C LEU A 174 7.04 11.92 12.65
N ALA A 175 7.10 12.36 13.91
CA ALA A 175 8.03 13.38 14.35
C ALA A 175 9.41 12.93 13.85
N ALA A 176 9.96 13.68 12.89
CA ALA A 176 11.26 13.38 12.31
C ALA A 176 12.23 13.15 13.46
N ALA A 177 12.56 11.88 13.72
CA ALA A 177 13.40 11.52 14.84
C ALA A 177 14.78 12.10 14.55
N GLY A 178 15.11 13.19 15.25
CA GLY A 178 16.47 13.64 15.49
C GLY A 178 17.23 14.21 14.29
N ARG A 179 16.85 15.41 13.83
CA ARG A 179 17.91 16.40 13.57
C ARG A 179 18.49 16.78 14.93
N ARG A 180 19.65 16.22 15.28
CA ARG A 180 20.55 16.80 16.28
C ARG A 180 21.91 16.97 15.65
#